data_AF-A0A1Q3QN62-F1
#
_entry.id   AF-A0A1Q3QN62-F1
#
_cell.length_a   1.000
_cell.length_b   1.000
_cell.length_c   1.000
_cell.angle_alpha   90.00
_cell.angle_beta   90.00
_cell.angle_gamma   90.00
#
_symmetry.space_group_name_H-M   'P 1'
#
loop_
_entity.id
_entity.type
_entity.pdbx_description
1 polymer ?
#
loop_
_entity_poly.entity_id
_entity_poly.type
_entity_poly.pdbx_seq_one_letter_code
_entity_poly.pdbx_strand_id
1 'polypeptide(L)' 'MEEQQSQAVEPRPSPAALHAKAAEHKRQLQELELQRERVLSERTSNPHRRSALELALADIEEKLSELGWTIHM' A
#
# COMPACT_ATOMS: atom_id res chain seq x y z
N MET A 1 19.15 -39.61 -32.13
CA MET A 1 18.69 -39.18 -30.79
C MET A 1 19.11 -37.74 -30.68
N GLU A 2 18.22 -36.80 -31.00
CA GLU A 2 18.49 -35.37 -30.85
C GLU A 2 17.77 -34.91 -29.60
N GLU A 3 18.58 -34.65 -28.57
CA GLU A 3 18.15 -34.21 -27.25
C GLU A 3 17.47 -32.86 -27.36
N GLN A 4 16.15 -32.86 -27.17
CA GLN A 4 15.35 -31.66 -26.98
C GLN A 4 15.84 -30.97 -25.70
N GLN A 5 16.70 -29.97 -25.88
CA GLN A 5 17.09 -29.03 -24.85
C GLN A 5 15.84 -28.35 -24.32
N SER A 6 15.35 -28.91 -23.22
CA SER A 6 14.27 -28.38 -22.40
C SER A 6 14.83 -27.16 -21.69
N GLN A 7 14.83 -26.02 -22.37
CA GLN A 7 15.04 -24.73 -21.73
C GLN A 7 13.86 -24.50 -20.78
N ALA A 8 14.09 -24.75 -19.49
CA ALA A 8 13.22 -24.31 -18.42
C ALA A 8 13.15 -22.78 -18.48
N VAL A 9 12.16 -22.26 -19.20
CA VAL A 9 11.82 -20.85 -19.20
C VAL A 9 11.22 -20.56 -17.83
N GLU A 10 12.04 -20.06 -16.91
CA GLU A 10 11.52 -19.39 -15.73
C GLU A 10 10.54 -18.30 -16.21
N PRO A 11 9.32 -18.23 -15.66
CA PRO A 11 8.33 -17.26 -16.12
C PRO A 11 8.82 -15.86 -15.72
N ARG A 12 9.52 -15.18 -16.62
CA ARG A 12 9.75 -13.74 -16.51
C ARG A 12 8.40 -13.09 -16.29
N PRO A 13 8.24 -12.25 -15.24
CA PRO A 13 6.96 -11.61 -14.96
C PRO A 13 6.54 -10.83 -16.21
N SER A 14 5.36 -11.17 -16.74
CA SER A 14 4.83 -10.50 -17.92
C SER A 14 4.60 -9.01 -17.58
N PRO A 15 4.72 -8.11 -18.57
CA PRO A 15 4.42 -6.69 -18.34
C PRO A 15 3.02 -6.48 -17.76
N ALA A 16 2.05 -7.33 -18.10
CA ALA A 16 0.72 -7.35 -17.49
C ALA A 16 0.75 -7.60 -15.97
N ALA A 17 1.60 -8.51 -15.48
CA ALA A 17 1.76 -8.78 -14.05
C ALA A 17 2.40 -7.59 -13.30
N LEU A 18 3.34 -6.89 -13.95
CA LEU A 18 3.94 -5.67 -13.40
C LEU A 18 2.90 -4.53 -13.30
N HIS A 19 2.08 -4.35 -14.34
CA HIS A 19 0.98 -3.38 -14.31
C HIS A 19 -0.07 -3.70 -13.24
N ALA A 20 -0.41 -4.98 -13.06
CA ALA A 20 -1.34 -5.41 -12.00
C ALA A 20 -0.81 -5.06 -10.60
N LYS A 21 0.48 -5.34 -10.31
CA LYS A 21 1.12 -4.96 -9.04
C LYS A 21 1.13 -3.44 -8.84
N ALA A 22 1.47 -2.67 -9.87
CA ALA A 22 1.46 -1.22 -9.78
C ALA A 22 0.05 -0.65 -9.56
N ALA A 23 -0.97 -1.26 -10.16
CA ALA A 23 -2.37 -0.88 -9.95
C ALA A 23 -2.83 -1.20 -8.52
N GLU A 24 -2.43 -2.35 -7.98
CA GLU A 24 -2.72 -2.73 -6.59
C GLU A 24 -2.07 -1.80 -5.58
N HIS A 25 -0.80 -1.48 -5.79
CA HIS A 25 -0.07 -0.51 -4.97
C HIS A 25 -0.75 0.86 -4.97
N LYS A 26 -1.18 1.34 -6.15
CA LYS A 26 -1.93 2.60 -6.26
C LYS A 26 -3.26 2.56 -5.52
N ARG A 27 -3.99 1.44 -5.57
CA ARG A 27 -5.25 1.28 -4.82
C ARG A 27 -5.01 1.33 -3.32
N GLN A 28 -3.98 0.63 -2.82
CA GLN A 28 -3.61 0.64 -1.42
C GLN A 28 -3.25 2.05 -0.94
N LEU A 29 -2.43 2.78 -1.71
CA LEU A 29 -2.10 4.17 -1.41
C LEU A 29 -3.35 5.06 -1.35
N GLN A 30 -4.25 4.97 -2.33
CA GLN A 30 -5.49 5.75 -2.36
C GLN A 30 -6.41 5.43 -1.18
N GLU A 31 -6.53 4.16 -0.82
CA GLU A 31 -7.34 3.73 0.32
C GLU A 31 -6.79 4.29 1.64
N LEU A 32 -5.47 4.20 1.85
CA LEU A 32 -4.81 4.71 3.03
C LEU A 32 -4.92 6.24 3.14
N GLU A 33 -4.78 6.97 2.03
CA GLU A 33 -4.99 8.43 2.05
C GLU A 33 -6.43 8.80 2.40
N LEU A 34 -7.41 8.08 1.85
CA LEU A 34 -8.82 8.31 2.19
C LEU A 34 -9.10 8.03 3.67
N GLN A 35 -8.48 6.98 4.23
CA GLN A 35 -8.56 6.69 5.66
C GLN A 35 -7.93 7.81 6.49
N ARG A 36 -6.75 8.31 6.08
CA ARG A 36 -6.06 9.44 6.71
C ARG A 36 -6.94 10.69 6.75
N GLU A 37 -7.50 11.09 5.61
CA GLU A 37 -8.41 12.23 5.52
C GLU A 37 -9.63 12.05 6.43
N ARG A 38 -10.22 10.85 6.47
CA ARG A 38 -11.35 10.55 7.35
C ARG A 38 -11.00 10.72 8.82
N VAL A 39 -9.84 10.24 9.25
CA VAL A 39 -9.35 10.37 10.63
C VAL A 39 -9.09 11.83 10.98
N LEU A 40 -8.46 12.61 10.09
CA LEU A 40 -8.22 14.04 10.28
C LEU A 40 -9.51 14.87 10.35
N SER A 41 -10.52 14.47 9.58
CA SER A 41 -11.83 15.14 9.54
C SER A 41 -12.69 14.78 10.75
N GLU A 42 -12.44 13.64 11.41
CA GLU A 42 -13.18 13.18 12.57
C GLU A 42 -12.79 13.97 13.84
N ARG A 43 -13.46 15.09 14.08
CA ARG A 43 -13.30 15.89 15.30
C ARG A 43 -14.13 15.31 16.44
N THR A 44 -13.49 14.97 17.55
CA THR A 44 -14.15 14.41 18.74
C THR A 44 -13.68 15.11 20.02
N SER A 45 -14.63 15.39 20.92
CA SER A 45 -14.33 15.97 22.24
C SER A 45 -14.02 14.92 23.31
N ASN A 46 -14.08 13.62 22.98
CA ASN A 46 -13.78 12.54 23.91
C ASN A 46 -12.27 12.21 23.89
N PRO A 47 -11.56 12.32 25.02
CA PRO A 47 -10.10 12.11 25.06
C PRO A 47 -9.67 10.69 24.67
N HIS A 48 -10.47 9.67 25.03
CA HIS A 48 -10.16 8.29 24.67
C HIS A 48 -10.30 8.07 23.15
N ARG A 49 -11.38 8.60 22.56
CA ARG A 49 -11.60 8.52 21.11
C ARG A 49 -10.55 9.31 20.33
N ARG A 50 -10.13 10.48 20.84
CA ARG A 50 -9.01 11.24 20.26
C ARG A 50 -7.71 10.43 20.23
N SER A 51 -7.36 9.78 21.35
CA SER A 51 -6.15 8.96 21.43
C SER A 51 -6.20 7.78 20.44
N ALA A 52 -7.36 7.15 20.28
CA ALA A 52 -7.55 6.08 19.30
C ALA A 52 -7.39 6.59 17.85
N LEU A 53 -7.88 7.79 17.53
CA LEU A 53 -7.72 8.42 16.22
C LEU A 53 -6.27 8.79 15.94
N GLU A 54 -5.53 9.30 16.92
CA GLU A 54 -4.09 9.61 16.79
C GLU A 54 -3.28 8.34 16.52
N LEU A 55 -3.58 7.23 17.20
CA LEU A 55 -2.94 5.94 16.94
C LEU A 55 -3.29 5.40 15.55
N ALA A 56 -4.56 5.49 15.15
CA ALA A 56 -4.98 5.10 13.81
C ALA A 56 -4.29 5.93 12.73
N LEU A 57 -4.12 7.24 12.97
CA LEU A 57 -3.41 8.13 12.05
C LEU A 57 -1.93 7.71 11.90
N ALA A 58 -1.24 7.46 13.02
CA ALA A 58 0.15 7.01 13.01
C ALA A 58 0.34 5.66 12.28
N ASP A 59 -0.57 4.70 12.50
CA ASP A 59 -0.56 3.40 11.82
C ASP A 59 -0.77 3.54 10.29
N ILE A 60 -1.65 4.44 9.88
CA ILE A 60 -1.87 4.75 8.44
C ILE A 60 -0.62 5.40 7.85
N GLU A 61 -0.01 6.36 8.54
CA GLU A 61 1.21 7.04 8.07
C GLU A 61 2.42 6.09 7.98
N GLU A 62 2.54 5.13 8.90
CA GLU A 62 3.55 4.07 8.83
C GLU A 62 3.36 3.20 7.58
N LYS A 63 2.14 2.71 7.32
CA LYS A 63 1.81 1.92 6.13
C LYS A 63 2.05 2.68 4.83
N LEU A 64 1.73 3.98 4.80
CA LEU A 64 2.04 4.86 3.67
C LEU A 64 3.55 4.95 3.44
N SER A 65 4.34 5.09 4.51
CA SER A 65 5.80 5.11 4.44
C SER A 65 6.39 3.80 3.90
N GLU A 66 5.87 2.64 4.33
CA GLU A 66 6.28 1.31 3.84
C GLU A 66 6.03 1.14 2.34
N LEU A 67 4.94 1.73 1.83
CA LEU A 67 4.61 1.77 0.40
C LEU A 67 5.44 2.82 -0.37
N GLY A 68 6.44 3.44 0.27
CA GLY A 68 7.30 4.45 -0.34
C GLY A 68 6.63 5.81 -0.51
N TRP A 69 5.46 6.02 0.10
CA TRP A 69 4.85 7.34 0.22
C TRP A 69 5.41 8.01 1.48
N THR A 70 6.65 8.48 1.38
CA THR A 70 7.26 9.30 2.43
C THR A 70 6.57 10.66 2.41
N ILE A 71 5.63 10.87 3.33
CA ILE A 71 5.18 12.21 3.68
C ILE A 71 6.38 12.85 4.38
N HIS A 72 7.22 13.57 3.62
CA HIS A 72 8.24 14.44 4.21
C HIS A 72 7.51 15.47 5.07
N MET A 73 7.55 15.29 6.40
CA MET A 73 7.26 16.34 7.37
C MET A 73 8.47 17.25 7.53
#